data_AF-A0A1M7GJ07-F1
#
_entry.id   AF-A0A1M7GJ07-F1
#
_cell.length_a   1.000
_cell.length_b   1.000
_cell.length_c   1.000
_cell.angle_alpha   90.00
_cell.angle_beta   90.00
_cell.angle_gamma   90.00
#
_symmetry.space_group_name_H-M   'P 1'
#
loop_
_entity.id
_entity.type
_entity.pdbx_description
1 polymer ?
#
loop_
_entity_poly.entity_id
_entity_poly.type
_entity_poly.pdbx_seq_one_letter_code
_entity_poly.pdbx_strand_id
1 'polypeptide(L)'
;MITDGEQTVAESGAIIEYLLACYGEGRCQPGAGDTRGWVDYRYWLHYAEGSLMPLLVMQLVFGQLPKQSPWLIKPIARGIHKTVNQRFLAPQLARHMAMIEAYLAEHGQFASSWPSGADIQMSFPLQALSMTRPLDDYPAIAAFIQRIEADAAWQRVVERAGPLSLPG
;
A
#
# COMPACT_ATOMS: atom_id res chain seq x y z
N MET A 1 5.41 -13.92 -4.76
CA MET A 1 5.80 -15.27 -4.30
C MET A 1 7.32 -15.33 -4.22
N ILE A 2 7.86 -15.96 -3.19
CA ILE A 2 9.30 -16.27 -3.07
C ILE A 2 9.48 -17.77 -2.82
N THR A 3 10.67 -18.28 -3.13
CA THR A 3 11.09 -19.64 -2.84
C THR A 3 12.39 -19.59 -2.04
N ASP A 4 12.40 -20.28 -0.91
CA ASP A 4 13.54 -20.37 0.02
C ASP A 4 13.71 -21.84 0.41
N GLY A 5 14.73 -22.49 -0.15
CA GLY A 5 14.88 -23.94 -0.09
C GLY A 5 13.67 -24.68 -0.64
N GLU A 6 13.04 -25.51 0.20
CA GLU A 6 11.82 -26.26 -0.14
C GLU A 6 10.53 -25.48 0.15
N GLN A 7 10.60 -24.32 0.82
CA GLN A 7 9.43 -23.50 1.08
C GLN A 7 9.14 -22.56 -0.07
N THR A 8 7.87 -22.49 -0.45
CA THR A 8 7.34 -21.46 -1.35
C THR A 8 6.27 -20.68 -0.61
N VAL A 9 6.45 -19.35 -0.53
CA VAL A 9 5.58 -18.45 0.22
C VAL A 9 4.94 -17.45 -0.74
N ALA A 10 3.62 -17.38 -0.70
CA ALA A 10 2.79 -16.44 -1.44
C ALA A 10 2.10 -15.45 -0.47
N GLU A 11 1.45 -14.42 -1.02
CA GLU A 11 0.90 -13.25 -0.31
C GLU A 11 1.96 -12.30 0.28
N SER A 12 1.82 -11.00 0.03
CA SER A 12 2.85 -10.03 0.42
C SER A 12 3.01 -9.91 1.93
N GLY A 13 1.92 -9.85 2.69
CA GLY A 13 1.96 -9.84 4.15
C GLY A 13 2.62 -11.09 4.73
N ALA A 14 2.30 -12.26 4.18
CA ALA A 14 2.90 -13.53 4.62
C ALA A 14 4.39 -13.64 4.26
N ILE A 15 4.79 -13.15 3.08
CA ILE A 15 6.21 -13.07 2.69
C ILE A 15 6.98 -12.15 3.65
N ILE A 16 6.43 -10.99 4.01
CA ILE A 16 7.06 -10.08 4.98
C ILE A 16 7.21 -10.77 6.33
N GLU A 17 6.14 -11.37 6.86
CA GLU A 17 6.21 -12.07 8.15
C GLU A 17 7.20 -13.24 8.13
N TYR A 18 7.25 -14.01 7.04
CA TYR A 18 8.22 -15.08 6.86
C TYR A 18 9.66 -14.56 6.88
N LEU A 19 9.96 -13.54 6.08
CA LEU A 19 11.32 -12.99 6.00
C LEU A 19 11.76 -12.40 7.34
N LEU A 20 10.87 -11.74 8.06
CA LEU A 20 11.20 -11.19 9.38
C LEU A 20 11.34 -12.29 10.44
N ALA A 21 10.55 -13.36 10.39
CA ALA A 21 10.68 -14.49 11.30
C ALA A 21 11.99 -15.27 11.09
N CYS A 22 12.42 -15.45 9.83
CA CYS A 22 13.63 -16.21 9.49
C CYS A 22 14.91 -15.37 9.54
N TYR A 23 14.85 -14.09 9.12
CA TYR A 23 16.03 -13.25 8.87
C TYR A 23 15.97 -11.88 9.55
N GLY A 24 14.87 -11.55 10.23
CA GLY A 24 14.66 -10.24 10.83
C GLY A 24 15.48 -10.01 12.09
N GLU A 25 15.82 -11.06 12.84
CA GLU A 25 16.54 -10.97 14.13
C GLU A 25 15.84 -10.03 15.13
N GLY A 26 14.51 -10.05 15.14
CA GLY A 26 13.69 -9.15 15.97
C GLY A 26 13.56 -7.72 15.44
N ARG A 27 14.17 -7.39 14.31
CA ARG A 27 13.98 -6.09 13.63
C ARG A 27 12.65 -6.06 12.89
N CYS A 28 12.17 -4.84 12.67
CA CYS A 28 10.95 -4.54 11.93
C CYS A 28 9.68 -5.23 12.44
N GLN A 29 9.68 -5.61 13.71
CA GLN A 29 8.53 -6.13 14.42
C GLN A 29 8.39 -5.42 15.77
N PRO A 30 7.19 -5.42 16.37
CA PRO A 30 7.00 -5.00 17.75
C PRO A 30 7.82 -5.88 18.71
N GLY A 31 8.30 -5.28 19.80
CA GLY A 31 9.08 -5.99 20.81
C GLY A 31 8.27 -7.05 21.55
N ALA A 32 8.95 -8.07 22.09
CA ALA A 32 8.30 -9.07 22.92
C ALA A 32 7.60 -8.40 24.13
N GLY A 33 6.31 -8.65 24.30
CA GLY A 33 5.48 -8.05 25.36
C GLY A 33 4.80 -6.73 24.98
N ASP A 34 5.08 -6.16 23.81
CA ASP A 34 4.35 -5.00 23.30
C ASP A 34 3.07 -5.44 22.57
N THR A 35 2.07 -5.83 23.36
CA THR A 35 0.78 -6.29 22.83
C THR A 35 0.08 -5.21 22.00
N ARG A 36 0.22 -3.92 22.36
CA ARG A 36 -0.42 -2.82 21.63
C ARG A 36 0.21 -2.66 20.25
N GLY A 37 1.54 -2.55 20.19
CA GLY A 37 2.27 -2.48 18.93
C GLY A 37 2.03 -3.70 18.05
N TRP A 38 1.88 -4.89 18.65
CA TRP A 38 1.51 -6.11 17.93
C TRP A 38 0.12 -6.02 17.28
N VAL A 39 -0.87 -5.49 17.99
CA VAL A 39 -2.22 -5.29 17.42
C VAL A 39 -2.20 -4.31 16.26
N ASP A 40 -1.54 -3.16 16.43
CA ASP A 40 -1.44 -2.12 15.40
C ASP A 40 -0.69 -2.66 14.16
N TYR A 41 0.45 -3.33 14.38
CA TYR A 41 1.21 -4.01 13.34
C TYR A 41 0.35 -4.97 12.52
N ARG A 42 -0.38 -5.88 13.18
CA ARG A 42 -1.21 -6.87 12.50
C ARG A 42 -2.36 -6.19 11.76
N TYR A 43 -3.02 -5.21 12.38
CA TYR A 43 -4.11 -4.48 11.75
C TYR A 43 -3.66 -3.86 10.43
N TRP A 44 -2.58 -3.08 10.45
CA TRP A 44 -2.13 -2.34 9.26
C TRP A 44 -1.53 -3.24 8.18
N LEU A 45 -0.84 -4.32 8.56
CA LEU A 45 -0.35 -5.32 7.61
C LEU A 45 -1.52 -5.93 6.81
N HIS A 46 -2.57 -6.39 7.50
CA HIS A 46 -3.74 -6.99 6.86
C HIS A 46 -4.65 -5.95 6.19
N TYR A 47 -4.71 -4.73 6.71
CA TYR A 47 -5.51 -3.65 6.15
C TYR A 47 -5.04 -3.27 4.73
N ALA A 48 -3.73 -3.25 4.50
CA ALA A 48 -3.17 -2.99 3.17
C ALA A 48 -3.79 -3.91 2.11
N GLU A 49 -3.80 -5.23 2.37
CA GLU A 49 -4.28 -6.25 1.43
C GLU A 49 -5.80 -6.39 1.42
N GLY A 50 -6.44 -6.38 2.59
CA GLY A 50 -7.87 -6.66 2.73
C GLY A 50 -8.77 -5.45 2.48
N SER A 51 -8.25 -4.23 2.62
CA SER A 51 -9.06 -3.00 2.56
C SER A 51 -8.62 -2.03 1.47
N LEU A 52 -7.32 -1.73 1.38
CA LEU A 52 -6.85 -0.65 0.50
C LEU A 52 -6.54 -1.14 -0.92
N MET A 53 -5.79 -2.23 -1.06
CA MET A 53 -5.43 -2.80 -2.35
C MET A 53 -6.62 -3.19 -3.24
N PRO A 54 -7.74 -3.74 -2.74
CA PRO A 54 -8.91 -4.04 -3.58
C PRO A 54 -9.48 -2.80 -4.26
N LEU A 55 -9.49 -1.65 -3.56
CA LEU A 55 -9.93 -0.38 -4.14
C LEU A 55 -8.97 0.10 -5.24
N LEU A 56 -7.66 -0.05 -5.03
CA LEU A 56 -6.64 0.32 -6.01
C LEU A 56 -6.67 -0.54 -7.26
N VAL A 57 -6.78 -1.86 -7.10
CA VAL A 57 -6.95 -2.80 -8.21
C VAL A 57 -8.23 -2.48 -8.98
N MET A 58 -9.32 -2.20 -8.28
CA MET A 58 -10.57 -1.83 -8.92
C MET A 58 -10.45 -0.51 -9.69
N GLN A 59 -9.80 0.51 -9.12
CA GLN A 59 -9.50 1.77 -9.81
C GLN A 59 -8.68 1.53 -11.07
N LEU A 60 -7.67 0.65 -11.02
CA LEU A 60 -6.86 0.28 -12.17
C LEU A 60 -7.69 -0.40 -13.26
N VAL A 61 -8.45 -1.44 -12.92
CA VAL A 61 -9.27 -2.21 -13.87
C VAL A 61 -10.30 -1.31 -14.56
N PHE A 62 -11.06 -0.51 -13.81
CA PHE A 62 -12.04 0.39 -14.40
C PHE A 62 -11.40 1.51 -15.22
N GLY A 63 -10.20 1.96 -14.85
CA GLY A 63 -9.42 2.92 -15.64
C GLY A 63 -8.93 2.36 -16.99
N GLN A 64 -8.70 1.05 -17.08
CA GLN A 64 -8.31 0.37 -18.31
C GLN A 64 -9.48 0.08 -19.27
N LEU A 65 -10.72 -0.06 -18.76
CA LEU A 65 -11.89 -0.38 -19.58
C LEU A 65 -12.05 0.52 -20.82
N PRO A 66 -11.95 1.86 -20.74
CA PRO A 66 -12.05 2.70 -21.94
C PRO A 66 -10.88 2.55 -22.91
N LYS A 67 -9.68 2.16 -22.43
CA LYS A 67 -8.49 1.97 -23.27
C LYS A 67 -8.63 0.72 -24.14
N GLN A 68 -9.20 -0.35 -23.59
CA GLN A 68 -9.36 -1.66 -24.24
C GLN A 68 -10.67 -1.80 -25.03
N SER A 69 -11.57 -0.81 -24.95
CA SER A 69 -12.88 -0.85 -25.61
C SER A 69 -12.82 -0.49 -27.11
N PRO A 70 -13.49 -1.25 -28.00
CA PRO A 70 -13.73 -0.84 -29.38
C PRO A 70 -14.36 0.55 -29.47
N TRP A 71 -14.02 1.31 -30.52
CA TRP A 71 -14.43 2.71 -30.64
C TRP A 71 -15.95 2.92 -30.52
N LEU A 72 -16.75 1.97 -31.01
CA LEU A 72 -18.22 2.02 -30.97
C LEU A 72 -18.80 2.01 -29.54
N ILE A 73 -18.18 1.25 -28.61
CA ILE A 73 -18.67 1.13 -27.22
C ILE A 73 -17.88 1.98 -26.23
N LYS A 74 -16.81 2.64 -26.69
CA LYS A 74 -15.93 3.49 -25.88
C LYS A 74 -16.67 4.59 -25.09
N PRO A 75 -17.73 5.26 -25.63
CA PRO A 75 -18.52 6.22 -24.84
C PRO A 75 -19.23 5.58 -23.64
N ILE A 76 -19.76 4.37 -23.81
CA ILE A 76 -20.45 3.61 -22.75
C ILE A 76 -19.43 3.19 -21.68
N ALA A 77 -18.28 2.64 -22.08
CA ALA A 77 -17.20 2.27 -21.17
C ALA A 77 -16.68 3.47 -20.35
N ARG A 78 -16.54 4.65 -20.99
CA ARG A 78 -16.21 5.90 -20.28
C ARG A 78 -17.27 6.29 -19.27
N GLY A 79 -18.55 6.12 -19.59
CA GLY A 79 -19.67 6.41 -18.69
C GLY A 79 -19.68 5.50 -17.45
N ILE A 80 -19.44 4.20 -17.64
CA ILE A 80 -19.33 3.23 -16.54
C ILE A 80 -18.14 3.58 -15.65
N HIS A 81 -16.94 3.77 -16.23
CA HIS A 81 -15.75 4.17 -15.47
C HIS A 81 -15.99 5.44 -14.65
N LYS A 82 -16.55 6.50 -15.28
CA LYS A 82 -16.86 7.75 -14.58
C LYS A 82 -17.82 7.54 -13.42
N THR A 83 -18.88 6.75 -13.63
CA THR A 83 -19.92 6.52 -12.61
C THR A 83 -19.39 5.72 -11.43
N VAL A 84 -18.69 4.60 -11.69
CA VAL A 84 -18.07 3.77 -10.65
C VAL A 84 -17.04 4.59 -9.87
N ASN A 85 -16.22 5.37 -10.57
CA ASN A 85 -15.23 6.22 -9.91
C ASN A 85 -15.88 7.27 -9.01
N GLN A 86 -16.87 8.00 -9.53
CA GLN A 86 -17.51 9.11 -8.79
C GLN A 86 -18.40 8.63 -7.64
N ARG A 87 -19.14 7.54 -7.81
CA ARG A 87 -20.14 7.10 -6.82
C ARG A 87 -19.60 6.10 -5.80
N PHE A 88 -18.52 5.37 -6.12
CA PHE A 88 -18.03 4.29 -5.25
C PHE A 88 -16.56 4.46 -4.88
N LEU A 89 -15.65 4.55 -5.85
CA LEU A 89 -14.21 4.51 -5.56
C LEU A 89 -13.71 5.80 -4.88
N ALA A 90 -14.03 6.97 -5.45
CA ALA A 90 -13.52 8.24 -4.93
C ALA A 90 -13.97 8.51 -3.49
N PRO A 91 -15.26 8.34 -3.11
CA PRO A 91 -15.70 8.53 -1.73
C PRO A 91 -15.03 7.54 -0.75
N GLN A 92 -14.86 6.28 -1.16
CA GLN A 92 -14.20 5.29 -0.31
C GLN A 92 -12.71 5.59 -0.14
N LEU A 93 -12.00 5.89 -1.22
CA LEU A 93 -10.59 6.24 -1.13
C LEU A 93 -10.39 7.51 -0.30
N ALA A 94 -11.26 8.52 -0.43
CA ALA A 94 -11.21 9.71 0.44
C ALA A 94 -11.37 9.35 1.92
N ARG A 95 -12.33 8.47 2.26
CA ARG A 95 -12.52 7.99 3.64
C ARG A 95 -11.31 7.22 4.17
N HIS A 96 -10.75 6.32 3.37
CA HIS A 96 -9.56 5.55 3.75
C HIS A 96 -8.34 6.47 3.93
N MET A 97 -8.11 7.41 3.01
CA MET A 97 -7.02 8.38 3.12
C MET A 97 -7.18 9.29 4.34
N ALA A 98 -8.38 9.81 4.61
CA ALA A 98 -8.61 10.63 5.80
C ALA A 98 -8.35 9.85 7.11
N MET A 99 -8.73 8.57 7.16
CA MET A 99 -8.45 7.70 8.31
C MET A 99 -6.94 7.45 8.49
N ILE A 100 -6.24 7.14 7.40
CA ILE A 100 -4.79 6.88 7.43
C ILE A 100 -4.03 8.15 7.78
N GLU A 101 -4.41 9.29 7.20
CA GLU A 101 -3.83 10.60 7.50
C GLU A 101 -3.97 10.95 8.97
N ALA A 102 -5.17 10.82 9.54
CA ALA A 102 -5.39 11.07 10.96
C ALA A 102 -4.53 10.14 11.84
N TYR A 103 -4.43 8.86 11.47
CA TYR A 103 -3.60 7.90 12.21
C TYR A 103 -2.11 8.26 12.14
N LEU A 104 -1.58 8.55 10.95
CA LEU A 104 -0.18 8.92 10.75
C LEU A 104 0.16 10.28 11.34
N ALA A 105 -0.78 11.23 11.38
CA ALA A 105 -0.58 12.51 12.04
C ALA A 105 -0.36 12.34 13.56
N GLU A 106 -1.01 11.36 14.18
CA GLU A 106 -0.85 11.04 15.60
C GLU A 106 0.38 10.16 15.88
N HIS A 107 0.66 9.16 15.03
CA HIS A 107 1.63 8.10 15.34
C HIS A 107 2.93 8.20 14.52
N GLY A 108 2.90 8.81 13.33
CA GLY A 108 4.03 8.91 12.39
C GLY A 108 4.44 7.60 11.69
N GLN A 109 3.87 6.47 12.10
CA GLN A 109 4.18 5.10 11.64
C GLN A 109 3.04 4.13 12.03
N PHE A 110 3.02 2.94 11.44
CA PHE A 110 1.93 1.96 11.58
C PHE A 110 2.09 0.95 12.71
N ALA A 111 3.27 0.83 13.30
CA ALA A 111 3.51 0.03 14.51
C ALA A 111 4.35 0.81 15.52
N SER A 112 4.65 0.22 16.68
CA SER A 112 5.48 0.86 17.71
C SER A 112 6.96 0.98 17.34
N SER A 113 7.46 0.17 16.42
CA SER A 113 8.84 0.19 15.92
C SER A 113 8.93 0.71 14.48
N TRP A 114 10.04 1.38 14.14
CA TRP A 114 10.29 1.87 12.79
C TRP A 114 11.61 1.36 12.18
N PRO A 115 11.60 1.01 10.89
CA PRO A 115 10.40 0.63 10.13
C PRO A 115 9.89 -0.71 10.66
N SER A 116 8.58 -0.97 10.60
CA SER A 116 8.00 -2.29 10.80
C SER A 116 7.58 -2.94 9.49
N GLY A 117 7.30 -4.25 9.50
CA GLY A 117 6.66 -4.94 8.37
C GLY A 117 5.32 -4.31 7.96
N ALA A 118 4.56 -3.71 8.89
CA ALA A 118 3.35 -2.97 8.57
C ALA A 118 3.65 -1.67 7.80
N ASP A 119 4.73 -0.95 8.14
CA ASP A 119 5.17 0.23 7.39
C ASP A 119 5.61 -0.15 5.97
N ILE A 120 6.34 -1.26 5.83
CA ILE A 120 6.76 -1.80 4.53
C ILE A 120 5.54 -2.18 3.68
N GLN A 121 4.56 -2.86 4.28
CA GLN A 121 3.35 -3.29 3.57
C GLN A 121 2.44 -2.12 3.18
N MET A 122 2.29 -1.12 4.05
CA MET A 122 1.48 0.07 3.80
C MET A 122 2.16 1.08 2.86
N SER A 123 3.49 1.06 2.72
CA SER A 123 4.18 2.00 1.84
C SER A 123 3.73 1.86 0.39
N PHE A 124 3.62 0.63 -0.11
CA PHE A 124 3.24 0.37 -1.49
C PHE A 124 1.89 0.99 -1.89
N PRO A 125 0.75 0.71 -1.21
CA PRO A 125 -0.52 1.29 -1.60
C PRO A 125 -0.56 2.82 -1.43
N LEU A 126 0.18 3.39 -0.48
CA LEU A 126 0.27 4.85 -0.30
C LEU A 126 1.07 5.51 -1.42
N GLN A 127 2.20 4.93 -1.84
CA GLN A 127 2.97 5.37 -2.99
C GLN A 127 2.17 5.21 -4.29
N ALA A 128 1.42 4.11 -4.45
CA ALA A 128 0.52 3.92 -5.58
C ALA A 128 -0.59 5.00 -5.63
N LEU A 129 -1.12 5.40 -4.47
CA LEU A 129 -2.06 6.52 -4.39
C LEU A 129 -1.40 7.82 -4.82
N SER A 130 -0.22 8.17 -4.29
CA SER A 130 0.47 9.43 -4.60
C SER A 130 0.76 9.61 -6.10
N MET A 131 0.91 8.51 -6.85
CA MET A 131 1.07 8.54 -8.31
C MET A 131 -0.20 8.93 -9.08
N THR A 132 -1.38 8.79 -8.48
CA THR A 132 -2.68 8.99 -9.15
C THR A 132 -3.47 10.18 -8.62
N ARG A 133 -3.01 10.83 -7.55
CA ARG A 133 -3.66 11.98 -6.93
C ARG A 133 -2.68 12.85 -6.14
N PRO A 134 -2.94 14.16 -6.01
CA PRO A 134 -2.18 15.01 -5.10
C PRO A 134 -2.40 14.62 -3.65
N LEU A 135 -1.41 14.93 -2.81
CA LEU A 135 -1.43 14.70 -1.36
C LEU A 135 -1.53 16.01 -0.56
N ASP A 136 -1.97 17.11 -1.18
CA ASP A 136 -2.01 18.43 -0.55
C ASP A 136 -2.83 18.44 0.76
N ASP A 137 -3.92 17.67 0.81
CA ASP A 137 -4.78 17.49 1.99
C ASP A 137 -4.28 16.39 2.95
N TYR A 138 -3.16 15.73 2.65
CA TYR A 138 -2.66 14.55 3.36
C TYR A 138 -1.14 14.65 3.69
N PRO A 139 -0.73 15.68 4.47
CA PRO A 139 0.67 15.93 4.77
C PRO A 139 1.36 14.81 5.57
N ALA A 140 0.67 14.10 6.46
CA ALA A 140 1.26 13.00 7.23
C ALA A 140 1.55 11.78 6.34
N ILE A 141 0.64 11.46 5.41
CA ILE A 141 0.88 10.46 4.36
C ILE A 141 2.08 10.88 3.51
N ALA A 142 2.13 12.14 3.06
CA ALA A 142 3.24 12.64 2.25
C ALA A 142 4.59 12.53 2.99
N ALA A 143 4.63 12.91 4.27
CA ALA A 143 5.82 12.79 5.11
C ALA A 143 6.24 11.33 5.32
N PHE A 144 5.29 10.43 5.54
CA PHE A 144 5.55 8.99 5.66
C PHE A 144 6.18 8.43 4.38
N ILE A 145 5.60 8.74 3.20
CA ILE A 145 6.14 8.31 1.91
C ILE A 145 7.55 8.86 1.71
N GLN A 146 7.77 10.14 1.98
CA GLN A 146 9.09 10.76 1.85
C GLN A 146 10.12 10.09 2.75
N ARG A 147 9.74 9.71 3.97
CA ARG A 147 10.62 8.98 4.90
C ARG A 147 11.00 7.60 4.38
N ILE A 148 10.06 6.86 3.79
CA ILE A 148 10.34 5.57 3.13
C ILE A 148 11.28 5.79 1.93
N GLU A 149 11.00 6.78 1.09
CA GLU A 149 11.77 7.03 -0.13
C GLU A 149 13.20 7.50 0.12
N ALA A 150 13.41 8.17 1.25
CA ALA A 150 14.73 8.58 1.73
C ALA A 150 15.52 7.44 2.41
N ASP A 151 14.90 6.30 2.71
CA ASP A 151 15.55 5.19 3.39
C ASP A 151 16.59 4.49 2.48
N ALA A 152 17.78 4.23 3.03
CA ALA A 152 18.86 3.59 2.27
C ALA A 152 18.51 2.17 1.79
N ALA A 153 17.68 1.43 2.54
CA ALA A 153 17.17 0.13 2.09
C ALA A 153 16.21 0.26 0.92
N TRP A 154 15.33 1.26 0.92
CA TRP A 154 14.47 1.56 -0.22
C TRP A 154 15.28 1.95 -1.46
N GLN A 155 16.29 2.81 -1.31
CA GLN A 155 17.16 3.21 -2.42
C GLN A 155 17.83 2.00 -3.08
N ARG A 156 18.31 1.02 -2.29
CA ARG A 156 18.85 -0.24 -2.83
C ARG A 156 17.81 -1.07 -3.58
N VAL A 157 16.54 -1.01 -3.18
CA VAL A 157 15.45 -1.64 -3.93
C VAL A 157 15.29 -0.94 -5.28
N VAL A 158 15.24 0.39 -5.31
CA VAL A 158 15.11 1.17 -6.54
C VAL A 158 16.28 0.94 -7.49
N GLU A 159 17.50 0.85 -6.99
CA GLU A 159 18.68 0.55 -7.80
C GLU A 159 18.61 -0.84 -8.47
N ARG A 160 18.03 -1.83 -7.79
CA ARG A 160 17.98 -3.22 -8.28
C ARG A 160 16.73 -3.53 -9.11
N ALA A 161 15.58 -3.02 -8.70
CA ALA A 161 14.28 -3.34 -9.27
C ALA A 161 13.71 -2.20 -10.14
N GLY A 162 14.35 -1.03 -10.14
CA GLY A 162 13.81 0.18 -10.75
C GLY A 162 12.87 0.94 -9.82
N PRO A 163 12.50 2.19 -10.18
CA PRO A 163 11.51 2.95 -9.44
C PRO A 163 10.15 2.26 -9.49
N LEU A 164 9.35 2.45 -8.44
CA LEU A 164 7.95 2.00 -8.44
C LEU A 164 7.23 2.57 -9.66
N SER A 165 6.51 1.72 -10.39
CA SER A 165 5.66 2.13 -11.50
C SER A 165 4.34 1.38 -11.44
N LEU A 166 3.25 2.06 -11.81
CA LEU A 166 1.94 1.42 -11.93
C LEU A 166 1.79 0.79 -13.32
N PRO A 167 1.28 -0.44 -13.44
CA PRO A 167 1.02 -1.04 -14.74
C PRO A 167 -0.09 -0.28 -15.46
N GLY A 168 0.15 0.25 -16.67
CA GLY A 168 -0.91 0.95 -17.42
C GLY A 168 -0.50 1.73 -18.66
#